data_AF-A0A3S1GPF4-F1
#
_entry.id   AF-A0A3S1GPF4-F1
#
_cell.length_a   1.000
_cell.length_b   1.000
_cell.length_c   1.000
_cell.angle_alpha   90.00
_cell.angle_beta   90.00
_cell.angle_gamma   90.00
#
_symmetry.space_group_name_H-M   'P 1'
#
loop_
_entity.id
_entity.type
_entity.pdbx_description
1 polymer ?
#
loop_
_entity_poly.entity_id
_entity_poly.type
_entity_poly.pdbx_seq_one_letter_code
_entity_poly.pdbx_strand_id
1 'polypeptide(L)' 'NIYYAFGHGHLGLTQSAATGRLIRDLVLGQTPPLDLTPFRPQRF' A
#
# COMPACT_ATOMS: atom_id res chain seq x y z
N ASN A 1 -12.05 -10.22 2.90
CA ASN A 1 -10.72 -9.82 2.36
C ASN A 1 -9.92 -9.15 3.47
N ILE A 2 -8.62 -9.41 3.56
CA ILE A 2 -7.70 -8.75 4.51
C ILE A 2 -6.60 -8.08 3.70
N TYR A 3 -6.22 -6.86 4.08
CA TYR A 3 -5.17 -6.08 3.43
C TYR A 3 -4.10 -5.72 4.46
N TYR A 4 -2.84 -5.82 4.05
CA TYR A 4 -1.69 -5.48 4.87
C TYR A 4 -0.91 -4.34 4.22
N ALA A 5 -0.64 -3.29 5.00
CA ALA A 5 0.16 -2.13 4.61
C ALA A 5 1.25 -1.92 5.66
N PHE A 6 2.39 -2.57 5.46
CA PHE A 6 3.56 -2.48 6.33
C PHE A 6 4.82 -2.18 5.51
N GLY A 7 5.96 -2.06 6.18
CA GLY A 7 7.25 -1.85 5.53
C GLY A 7 7.69 -0.39 5.42
N HIS A 8 6.98 0.55 6.05
CA HIS A 8 7.27 1.99 6.01
C HIS A 8 8.49 2.43 6.84
N GLY A 9 9.02 1.56 7.71
CA GLY A 9 10.06 1.94 8.66
C GLY A 9 9.65 3.13 9.53
N HIS A 10 10.56 4.11 9.70
CA HIS A 10 10.29 5.34 10.47
C HIS A 10 9.37 6.35 9.75
N LEU A 11 9.03 6.11 8.49
CA LEU A 11 8.25 7.06 7.66
C LEU A 11 6.74 6.76 7.66
N GLY A 12 6.26 5.86 8.52
CA GLY A 12 4.85 5.44 8.56
C GLY A 12 3.86 6.58 8.71
N LEU A 13 4.12 7.54 9.61
CA LEU A 13 3.24 8.70 9.79
C LEU A 13 3.23 9.61 8.55
N THR A 14 4.42 9.95 8.05
CA THR A 14 4.60 10.79 6.85
C THR A 14 3.90 10.21 5.62
N GLN A 15 3.89 8.88 5.48
CA GLN A 15 3.31 8.18 4.33
C GLN A 15 1.88 7.66 4.56
N SER A 16 1.29 7.94 5.72
CA SER A 16 -0.01 7.37 6.13
C SER A 16 -1.14 7.72 5.15
N ALA A 17 -1.26 9.00 4.76
CA ALA A 17 -2.31 9.45 3.85
C ALA A 17 -2.20 8.80 2.46
N ALA A 18 -0.99 8.72 1.91
CA ALA A 18 -0.75 8.06 0.62
C ALA A 18 -1.07 6.56 0.70
N THR A 19 -0.64 5.89 1.77
CA THR A 19 -0.91 4.47 2.01
C THR A 19 -2.41 4.20 2.14
N GLY A 20 -3.14 5.07 2.86
CA GLY A 20 -4.59 4.97 3.00
C GLY A 20 -5.32 5.07 1.67
N ARG A 21 -4.88 5.96 0.76
CA ARG A 21 -5.42 6.05 -0.60
C ARG A 21 -5.19 4.76 -1.40
N LEU A 22 -3.99 4.18 -1.33
CA LEU A 22 -3.69 2.91 -2.00
C LEU A 22 -4.57 1.77 -1.47
N ILE A 23 -4.72 1.67 -0.14
CA ILE A 23 -5.57 0.65 0.48
C ILE A 23 -7.04 0.82 0.09
N ARG A 24 -7.56 2.05 0.08
CA ARG A 24 -8.92 2.34 -0.40
C ARG A 24 -9.13 1.80 -1.81
N ASP A 25 -8.23 2.09 -2.73
CA ASP A 25 -8.36 1.69 -4.14
C ASP A 25 -8.35 0.16 -4.26
N LEU A 26 -7.46 -0.52 -3.53
CA LEU A 26 -7.42 -1.98 -3.49
C LEU A 26 -8.68 -2.62 -2.87
N VAL A 27 -9.24 -2.02 -1.82
CA VAL A 27 -10.48 -2.48 -1.18
C VAL A 27 -11.68 -2.34 -2.12
N LEU A 28 -11.72 -1.27 -2.91
CA LEU A 28 -12.80 -0.98 -3.87
C LEU A 28 -12.59 -1.64 -5.25
N GLY A 29 -11.51 -2.41 -5.44
CA GLY A 29 -11.17 -3.01 -6.74
C GLY A 29 -10.80 -2.00 -7.83
N GLN A 30 -10.38 -0.80 -7.43
CA GLN A 30 -9.94 0.27 -8.33
C GLN A 30 -8.44 0.14 -8.61
N THR A 31 -8.01 0.58 -9.79
CA THR A 31 -6.59 0.65 -10.14
C THR A 31 -5.89 1.71 -9.27
N PRO A 32 -4.89 1.33 -8.44
CA PRO A 32 -4.13 2.31 -7.67
C PRO A 32 -3.33 3.24 -8.59
N PRO A 33 -3.03 4.48 -8.16
CA PRO A 33 -2.26 5.46 -8.95
C PRO A 33 -0.77 5.12 -9.13
N LEU A 34 -0.29 4.00 -8.55
CA LEU A 34 1.10 3.56 -8.58
C LEU A 34 1.14 2.04 -8.81
N ASP A 35 2.14 1.56 -9.57
CA ASP A 35 2.45 0.12 -9.65
C ASP A 35 2.97 -0.39 -8.31
N LEU A 36 2.27 -1.35 -7.72
CA LEU A 36 2.60 -1.93 -6.43
C LEU A 36 3.53 -3.14 -6.51
N THR A 37 3.94 -3.56 -7.71
CA THR A 37 4.86 -4.70 -7.92
C THR A 37 6.12 -4.64 -7.06
N PRO A 38 6.79 -3.47 -6.89
CA PRO A 38 7.98 -3.37 -6.03
C PRO A 38 7.73 -3.64 -4.53
N PHE A 39 6.47 -3.62 -4.09
CA PHE A 39 6.08 -3.84 -2.69
C PHE A 39 5.56 -5.26 -2.42
N ARG A 40 5.61 -6.16 -3.41
CA ARG A 40 5.16 -7.55 -3.24
C ARG A 40 5.96 -8.27 -2.15
N PRO A 41 5.31 -9.12 -1.33
CA PRO A 41 6.01 -9.85 -0.27
C PRO A 41 7.04 -10.86 -0.79
N GLN A 42 6.90 -11.37 -2.02
CA GLN A 42 7.84 -12.32 -2.65
C GLN A 42 9.02 -11.66 -3.39
N ARG A 43 9.40 -10.44 -3.02
CA ARG A 43 10.50 -9.70 -3.65
C ARG A 43 11.89 -10.01 -3.07
N PHE A 44 11.95 -10.95 -2.14
CA PHE A 44 13.16 -11.43 -1.46
C PHE A 44 13.16 -12.95 -1.44
#